data_AF-A0A7V0MBA7-F1
#
_entry.id   AF-A0A7V0MBA7-F1
#
_cell.length_a   1.000
_cell.length_b   1.000
_cell.length_c   1.000
_cell.angle_alpha   90.00
_cell.angle_beta   90.00
_cell.angle_gamma   90.00
#
_symmetry.space_group_name_H-M   'P 1'
#
loop_
_entity.id
_entity.type
_entity.pdbx_description
1 polymer ?
#
loop_
_entity_poly.entity_id
_entity_poly.type
_entity_poly.pdbx_seq_one_letter_code
_entity_poly.pdbx_strand_id
1 'polypeptide(L)' 'MRIIGVDPGLRCTGFGIIEHKDNQTKVITAGVVKTSSKESIENRLNKIYSHTLDIILEHK' A
#
# COMPACT_ATOMS: atom_id res chain seq x y z
N MET A 1 5.03 12.04 -12.33
CA MET A 1 3.97 11.02 -12.27
C MET A 1 4.25 10.13 -11.07
N ARG A 2 3.28 9.99 -10.15
CA ARG A 2 3.40 9.05 -9.03
C ARG A 2 2.75 7.72 -9.40
N ILE A 3 3.37 6.63 -8.99
CA ILE A 3 2.95 5.26 -9.27
C ILE A 3 3.01 4.48 -7.98
N ILE A 4 1.95 3.74 -7.66
CA ILE A 4 1.92 2.80 -6.56
C ILE A 4 1.93 1.37 -7.10
N GLY A 5 2.87 0.56 -6.63
CA GLY A 5 2.86 -0.89 -6.78
C GLY A 5 2.28 -1.53 -5.51
N VAL A 6 1.45 -2.56 -5.69
CA VAL A 6 0.84 -3.31 -4.58
C VAL A 6 1.12 -4.80 -4.77
N ASP A 7 1.62 -5.44 -3.72
CA ASP A 7 1.81 -6.90 -3.62
C ASP A 7 0.81 -7.46 -2.60
N PRO A 8 -0.36 -7.95 -3.04
CA PRO A 8 -1.48 -8.23 -2.15
C PRO A 8 -1.29 -9.55 -1.38
N GLY A 9 -1.56 -9.50 -0.07
CA GLY A 9 -1.59 -10.69 0.76
C GLY A 9 -2.45 -10.49 1.99
N LEU A 10 -3.26 -11.50 2.34
CA LEU A 10 -4.25 -11.34 3.41
C LEU A 10 -3.59 -11.07 4.78
N ARG A 11 -2.38 -11.59 5.04
CA ARG A 11 -1.62 -11.30 6.28
C ARG A 11 -0.73 -10.06 6.15
N CYS A 12 -0.10 -9.91 4.99
CA CYS A 12 0.83 -8.84 4.67
C CYS A 12 0.56 -8.39 3.24
N THR A 13 0.10 -7.15 3.06
CA THR A 13 0.01 -6.50 1.75
C THR A 13 1.15 -5.51 1.64
N GLY A 14 2.11 -5.77 0.76
CA GLY A 14 3.22 -4.87 0.47
C GLY A 14 2.80 -3.72 -0.44
N PHE A 15 3.41 -2.56 -0.28
CA PHE A 15 3.25 -1.46 -1.22
C PHE A 15 4.56 -0.69 -1.41
N GLY A 16 4.70 -0.05 -2.57
CA GLY A 16 5.78 0.88 -2.87
C GLY A 16 5.28 2.02 -3.74
N ILE A 17 5.71 3.24 -3.45
CA ILE A 17 5.40 4.43 -4.23
C ILE A 17 6.68 4.96 -4.85
N ILE A 18 6.64 5.18 -6.15
CA ILE A 18 7.71 5.82 -6.90
C ILE A 18 7.19 7.08 -7.58
N GLU A 19 8.08 8.04 -7.78
CA GLU A 19 7.84 9.19 -8.64
C GLU A 19 8.75 9.08 -9.87
N HIS A 20 8.14 9.20 -11.04
CA HIS A 20 8.83 9.30 -12.31
C HIS A 20 8.67 10.72 -12.88
N LYS A 21 9.79 11.41 -13.10
CA LYS A 21 9.85 12.77 -13.66
C LYS A 21 11.19 12.96 -14.39
N ASP A 22 11.16 13.59 -15.56
CA ASP A 22 12.36 13.95 -16.35
C ASP A 22 13.33 12.77 -16.57
N ASN A 23 12.79 11.61 -16.99
CA ASN A 23 13.54 10.35 -17.16
C ASN A 23 14.21 9.79 -15.89
N GLN A 24 13.91 10.34 -14.72
CA GLN A 24 14.39 9.84 -13.44
C GLN A 24 13.25 9.17 -12.67
N THR A 25 13.56 8.05 -12.04
CA THR A 25 12.67 7.35 -11.12
C THR A 25 13.24 7.41 -9.72
N LYS A 26 12.44 7.86 -8.76
CA LYS A 26 12.81 7.94 -7.34
C LYS A 26 11.81 7.18 -6.50
N VAL A 27 12.31 6.43 -5.51
CA VAL A 27 11.46 5.84 -4.49
C VAL A 27 11.02 6.93 -3.53
N ILE A 28 9.71 7.03 -3.30
CA ILE A 28 9.13 7.97 -2.34
C ILE A 28 8.99 7.28 -0.99
N THR A 29 8.33 6.12 -0.97
CA THR A 29 8.16 5.32 0.23
C THR A 29 7.82 3.88 -0.12
N ALA A 30 7.98 2.98 0.84
CA ALA A 30 7.51 1.60 0.75
C ALA A 30 7.13 1.10 2.14
N GLY A 31 6.22 0.14 2.20
CA GLY A 31 5.74 -0.38 3.47
C GLY A 31 4.92 -1.65 3.32
N VAL A 32 4.31 -2.06 4.43
CA VAL A 32 3.45 -3.24 4.47
C VAL A 32 2.26 -3.01 5.39
N VAL A 33 1.07 -3.34 4.92
CA VAL A 33 -0.14 -3.40 5.73
C VAL A 33 -0.23 -4.80 6.34
N LYS A 34 -0.11 -4.88 7.67
CA LYS A 34 -0.18 -6.16 8.40
C LYS A 34 -1.56 -6.34 9.01
N THR A 35 -2.09 -7.56 8.88
CA THR A 35 -3.30 -7.99 9.59
C THR A 35 -3.00 -9.22 10.44
N SER A 36 -3.76 -9.40 11.50
CA SER A 36 -3.65 -10.57 12.37
C SER A 36 -4.52 -11.71 11.86
N SER A 37 -4.02 -12.94 11.90
CA SER A 37 -4.87 -14.12 11.64
C SER A 37 -5.90 -14.40 12.72
N LYS A 38 -5.86 -13.65 13.83
CA LYS A 38 -6.90 -13.68 14.88
C LYS A 38 -8.12 -12.81 14.53
N GLU A 39 -7.98 -11.88 13.59
CA GLU A 39 -9.09 -11.05 13.09
C GLU A 39 -9.89 -11.86 12.05
N SER A 40 -11.21 -11.60 11.97
CA SER A 40 -12.06 -12.19 10.94
C SER A 40 -11.68 -11.68 9.54
N ILE A 41 -12.04 -12.42 8.49
CA ILE A 41 -11.60 -12.11 7.12
C ILE A 41 -12.12 -10.74 6.65
N GLU A 42 -13.37 -10.41 6.97
CA GLU A 42 -13.99 -9.12 6.67
C GLU A 42 -13.25 -7.94 7.32
N ASN A 43 -12.83 -8.09 8.58
CA ASN A 43 -12.04 -7.07 9.27
C ASN A 43 -10.66 -6.88 8.64
N ARG A 44 -10.02 -7.98 8.23
CA ARG A 44 -8.71 -7.95 7.58
C ARG A 44 -8.78 -7.29 6.21
N LEU A 45 -9.82 -7.60 5.42
CA LEU A 45 -10.07 -6.97 4.12
C LEU A 45 -10.35 -5.48 4.28
N ASN A 46 -11.20 -5.10 5.24
CA ASN A 46 -11.48 -3.69 5.52
C ASN A 46 -10.21 -2.94 5.91
N LYS A 47 -9.36 -3.53 6.76
CA LYS A 47 -8.08 -2.93 7.16
C LYS A 47 -7.12 -2.74 5.98
N ILE A 48 -6.99 -3.75 5.11
CA ILE A 48 -6.20 -3.63 3.88
C ILE A 48 -6.74 -2.51 3.00
N TYR A 49 -8.05 -2.45 2.81
CA TYR A 49 -8.72 -1.41 2.03
C TYR A 49 -8.47 -0.01 2.59
N SER A 50 -8.82 0.24 3.86
CA SER A 50 -8.70 1.55 4.49
C SER A 50 -7.26 2.05 4.50
N HIS A 51 -6.31 1.22 4.92
CA HIS A 51 -4.90 1.62 4.94
C HIS A 51 -4.36 1.91 3.53
N THR A 52 -4.72 1.10 2.53
CA THR A 52 -4.27 1.35 1.15
C THR A 52 -4.85 2.65 0.62
N LEU A 53 -6.12 2.93 0.93
CA LEU A 53 -6.77 4.19 0.56
C LEU A 53 -6.10 5.39 1.23
N ASP A 54 -5.80 5.30 2.53
CA ASP A 54 -5.11 6.36 3.27
C ASP A 54 -3.73 6.66 2.66
N ILE A 55 -2.96 5.62 2.34
CA ILE A 55 -1.65 5.75 1.67
C ILE A 55 -1.79 6.48 0.32
N ILE A 56 -2.81 6.11 -0.48
CA ILE A 56 -3.07 6.77 -1.77
C ILE A 56 -3.44 8.23 -1.58
N LEU A 57 -4.27 8.57 -0.58
CA LEU A 57 -4.71 9.93 -0.33
C LEU A 57 -3.57 10.81 0.22
N GLU A 58 -2.72 10.27 1.10
CA GLU A 58 -1.55 10.96 1.66
C GLU A 58 -0.51 11.30 0.58
N HIS A 59 -0.37 10.43 -0.43
CA HIS A 59 0.66 10.56 -1.48
C HIS A 59 0.10 11.00 -2.84
N LYS A 60 -1.06 11.65 -2.87
CA LYS A 60 -1.61 12.29 -4.08
C LYS A 60 -0.74 13.44 -4.59
#